data_AF-A0A7S0BBG8-F1
#
_entry.id   AF-A0A7S0BBG8-F1
#
_cell.length_a   1.000
_cell.length_b   1.000
_cell.length_c   1.000
_cell.angle_alpha   90.00
_cell.angle_beta   90.00
_cell.angle_gamma   90.00
#
_symmetry.space_group_name_H-M   'P 1'
#
loop_
_entity.id
_entity.type
_entity.pdbx_description
1 polymer ?
#
loop_
_entity_poly.entity_id
_entity_poly.type
_entity_poly.pdbx_seq_one_letter_code
_entity_poly.pdbx_strand_id
1 'polypeptide(L)'
;VTKPPGPPHEPLPLWWRGQGANGDDDSAARREDPEEDYMTCLGSSCVMWTLLHVTLTAVAARGISGRSLKDDESLAADDTANDLVGINETVNFVKTFVNGFLTCYPCKMNFNKDFNNCEYGRCKILDYRDLPLWLWRMHNAVSLRVAMRHHALVDRRWPMYEDCPTCWRTEVVMGGRQSSRRLQGHGHALSVEELDAPFHTDRVFWHMVRTYIGVQRVSFELSDLTKEEQEEVQAVLEREKAIVTAAHGSLARRPAHAPVGGEKHIVEASAETVPSWVLPLRKLMIALAALTSGIVGLLCYHQCDLARVAQMFGTMERTTRAPVIRNPQDSIPDGQEDEDSLVEDGERFKDDASAQDEDPAAE
;
A
#
# COMPACT_ATOMS: atom_id res chain seq x y z
N VAL A 1 26.44 44.15 9.26
CA VAL A 1 25.27 43.26 9.48
C VAL A 1 25.38 42.11 8.50
N THR A 2 25.97 41.01 8.94
CA THR A 2 26.25 39.82 8.12
C THR A 2 24.98 38.98 8.01
N LYS A 3 24.61 38.64 6.78
CA LYS A 3 23.45 37.82 6.42
C LYS A 3 23.59 36.44 7.10
N PRO A 4 22.55 35.91 7.76
CA PRO A 4 22.63 34.58 8.36
C PRO A 4 22.81 33.52 7.25
N PRO A 5 23.54 32.43 7.53
CA PRO A 5 23.69 31.33 6.59
C PRO A 5 22.31 30.71 6.34
N GLY A 6 22.00 30.48 5.06
CA GLY A 6 20.79 29.76 4.67
C GLY A 6 20.80 28.31 5.17
N PRO A 7 19.63 27.68 5.31
CA PRO A 7 19.54 26.29 5.74
C PRO A 7 20.29 25.37 4.77
N PRO A 8 20.91 24.29 5.26
CA PRO A 8 21.58 23.32 4.41
C PRO A 8 20.55 22.69 3.45
N HIS A 9 20.94 22.59 2.17
CA HIS A 9 20.20 21.81 1.19
C HIS A 9 20.25 20.33 1.60
N GLU A 10 19.11 19.78 2.02
CA GLU A 10 18.95 18.34 2.18
C GLU A 10 19.03 17.66 0.80
N PRO A 11 19.92 16.68 0.61
CA PRO A 11 19.86 15.82 -0.56
C PRO A 11 18.57 14.98 -0.51
N LEU A 12 17.96 14.76 -1.68
CA LEU A 12 16.81 13.89 -1.85
C LEU A 12 17.09 12.49 -1.24
N PRO A 13 16.09 11.80 -0.66
CA PRO A 13 16.30 10.53 0.01
C PRO A 13 16.84 9.43 -0.93
N LEU A 14 17.94 8.82 -0.49
CA LEU A 14 18.80 7.88 -1.24
C LEU A 14 18.31 6.41 -1.24
N TRP A 15 17.04 6.14 -0.89
CA TRP A 15 16.50 4.78 -0.72
C TRP A 15 15.86 4.17 -1.98
N TRP A 16 16.00 4.82 -3.13
CA TRP A 16 15.63 4.28 -4.44
C TRP A 16 16.69 3.36 -5.09
N ARG A 17 17.66 2.86 -4.33
CA ARG A 17 18.70 1.97 -4.86
C ARG A 17 18.70 0.65 -4.10
N GLY A 18 18.10 -0.38 -4.70
CA GLY A 18 18.22 -1.75 -4.23
C GLY A 18 19.69 -2.15 -4.17
N GLN A 19 20.21 -2.41 -2.98
CA GLN A 19 21.53 -3.01 -2.80
C GLN A 19 21.41 -4.51 -3.05
N GLY A 20 21.48 -4.91 -4.33
CA GLY A 20 21.85 -6.26 -4.72
C GLY A 20 23.35 -6.42 -4.63
N ALA A 21 23.89 -6.58 -3.40
CA ALA A 21 25.28 -6.96 -3.21
C ALA A 21 25.38 -8.49 -3.21
N ASN A 22 25.77 -9.06 -4.35
CA ASN A 22 26.52 -10.32 -4.39
C ASN A 22 27.49 -10.22 -5.56
N GLY A 23 28.77 -10.19 -5.21
CA GLY A 23 29.89 -10.07 -6.13
C GLY A 23 30.13 -11.34 -6.94
N ASP A 24 30.78 -11.07 -8.06
CA ASP A 24 31.80 -11.88 -8.74
C ASP A 24 31.35 -13.23 -9.31
N ASP A 25 30.85 -13.21 -10.56
CA ASP A 25 31.58 -13.90 -11.63
C ASP A 25 31.13 -13.46 -13.05
N ASP A 26 32.14 -13.15 -13.87
CA ASP A 26 32.21 -13.05 -15.33
C ASP A 26 31.07 -12.41 -16.17
N SER A 27 31.33 -11.15 -16.51
CA SER A 27 31.19 -10.47 -17.81
C SER A 27 30.68 -11.28 -19.02
N ALA A 28 29.40 -11.63 -19.02
CA ALA A 28 28.60 -11.79 -20.23
C ALA A 28 27.50 -10.74 -20.21
N ALA A 29 27.52 -9.84 -21.21
CA ALA A 29 26.61 -8.72 -21.42
C ALA A 29 25.12 -9.08 -21.19
N ARG A 30 24.68 -9.01 -19.94
CA ARG A 30 23.28 -9.06 -19.56
C ARG A 30 22.72 -7.71 -19.96
N ARG A 31 21.86 -7.68 -20.99
CA ARG A 31 20.99 -6.54 -21.24
C ARG A 31 20.27 -6.25 -19.92
N GLU A 32 20.66 -5.18 -19.26
CA GLU A 32 19.88 -4.57 -18.19
C GLU A 32 18.57 -4.16 -18.88
N ASP A 33 17.52 -4.96 -18.69
CA ASP A 33 16.19 -4.55 -19.11
C ASP A 33 15.78 -3.41 -18.16
N PRO A 34 15.66 -2.16 -18.64
CA PRO A 34 15.34 -1.01 -17.80
C PRO A 34 13.93 -1.05 -17.21
N GLU A 35 13.18 -2.13 -17.46
CA GLU A 35 11.83 -2.35 -16.95
C GLU A 35 11.77 -3.06 -15.58
N GLU A 36 12.86 -3.64 -15.08
CA GLU A 36 12.82 -4.38 -13.79
C GLU A 36 12.89 -3.50 -12.53
N ASP A 37 13.21 -2.21 -12.63
CA ASP A 37 13.74 -1.45 -11.48
C ASP A 37 12.77 -0.42 -10.83
N TYR A 38 11.48 -0.46 -11.17
CA TYR A 38 10.46 0.42 -10.55
C TYR A 38 9.42 -0.32 -9.70
N MET A 39 9.77 -1.50 -9.19
CA MET A 39 8.88 -2.28 -8.35
C MET A 39 8.94 -1.79 -6.90
N THR A 40 8.04 -0.88 -6.53
CA THR A 40 7.83 -0.44 -5.12
C THR A 40 7.36 -1.57 -4.21
N CYS A 41 6.86 -2.67 -4.78
CA CYS A 41 6.30 -3.80 -4.08
C CYS A 41 6.93 -5.12 -4.52
N LEU A 42 7.48 -5.86 -3.55
CA LEU A 42 7.88 -7.25 -3.74
C LEU A 42 6.71 -8.18 -3.34
N GLY A 43 6.05 -8.77 -4.34
CA GLY A 43 5.01 -9.78 -4.16
C GLY A 43 3.57 -9.28 -4.21
N SER A 44 2.65 -10.21 -4.46
CA SER A 44 1.23 -9.92 -4.71
C SER A 44 0.49 -9.30 -3.53
N SER A 45 0.85 -9.66 -2.29
CA SER A 45 0.25 -9.07 -1.09
C SER A 45 0.52 -7.57 -0.97
N CYS A 46 1.75 -7.12 -1.31
CA CYS A 46 2.11 -5.70 -1.29
C CYS A 46 1.28 -4.93 -2.32
N VAL A 47 1.24 -5.42 -3.56
CA VAL A 47 0.46 -4.80 -4.65
C VAL A 47 -1.01 -4.70 -4.28
N MET A 48 -1.59 -5.75 -3.69
CA MET A 48 -2.97 -5.73 -3.20
C MET A 48 -3.21 -4.65 -2.16
N TRP A 49 -2.37 -4.57 -1.12
CA TRP A 49 -2.53 -3.56 -0.07
C TRP A 49 -2.41 -2.15 -0.63
N THR A 50 -1.42 -1.91 -1.50
CA THR A 50 -1.25 -0.63 -2.19
C THR A 50 -2.48 -0.26 -3.00
N LEU A 51 -3.03 -1.20 -3.79
CA LEU A 51 -4.23 -0.96 -4.57
C LEU A 51 -5.43 -0.62 -3.69
N LEU A 52 -5.65 -1.35 -2.60
CA LEU A 52 -6.74 -1.07 -1.66
C LEU A 52 -6.60 0.31 -1.01
N HIS A 53 -5.38 0.69 -0.61
CA HIS A 53 -5.11 2.02 -0.05
C HIS A 53 -5.33 3.14 -1.06
N VAL A 54 -4.85 2.97 -2.31
CA VAL A 54 -5.11 3.92 -3.40
C VAL A 54 -6.61 4.07 -3.62
N THR A 55 -7.35 2.98 -3.77
CA THR A 55 -8.80 3.02 -4.04
C THR A 55 -9.55 3.72 -2.91
N LEU A 56 -9.31 3.36 -1.65
CA LEU A 56 -10.03 3.95 -0.52
C LEU A 56 -9.66 5.42 -0.31
N THR A 57 -8.40 5.78 -0.53
CA THR A 57 -7.95 7.18 -0.46
C THR A 57 -8.58 8.02 -1.58
N ALA A 58 -8.69 7.48 -2.80
CA ALA A 58 -9.38 8.14 -3.91
C ALA A 58 -10.87 8.37 -3.62
N VAL A 59 -11.56 7.33 -3.13
CA VAL A 59 -12.97 7.43 -2.73
C VAL A 59 -13.15 8.46 -1.61
N ALA A 60 -12.27 8.44 -0.60
CA ALA A 60 -12.32 9.40 0.48
C ALA A 60 -12.13 10.84 -0.01
N ALA A 61 -11.13 11.08 -0.86
CA ALA A 61 -10.85 12.40 -1.42
C ALA A 61 -12.03 12.93 -2.26
N ARG A 62 -12.66 12.09 -3.08
CA ARG A 62 -13.87 12.45 -3.85
C ARG A 62 -15.06 12.70 -2.94
N GLY A 63 -15.27 11.84 -1.94
CA GLY A 63 -16.38 11.96 -1.00
C GLY A 63 -16.30 13.20 -0.11
N ILE A 64 -15.10 13.59 0.32
CA ILE A 64 -14.87 14.81 1.10
C ILE A 64 -15.03 16.07 0.25
N SER A 65 -14.46 16.08 -0.96
CA SER A 65 -14.55 17.26 -1.86
C SER A 65 -15.91 17.41 -2.53
N GLY A 66 -16.72 16.35 -2.56
CA GLY A 66 -17.95 16.30 -3.36
C GLY A 66 -17.71 16.43 -4.86
N ARG A 67 -16.47 16.26 -5.33
CA ARG A 67 -16.03 16.49 -6.71
C ARG A 67 -15.18 15.33 -7.22
N SER A 68 -15.08 15.22 -8.54
CA SER A 68 -14.12 14.31 -9.18
C SER A 68 -12.68 14.79 -8.98
N LEU A 69 -11.73 13.85 -8.98
CA LEU A 69 -10.32 14.20 -8.95
C LEU A 69 -9.93 14.90 -10.25
N LYS A 70 -8.91 15.74 -10.18
CA LYS A 70 -8.37 16.42 -11.36
C LYS A 70 -7.89 15.38 -12.38
N ASP A 71 -8.16 15.69 -13.65
CA ASP A 71 -7.85 14.87 -14.83
C ASP A 71 -8.73 13.61 -15.00
N ASP A 72 -9.73 13.40 -14.13
CA ASP A 72 -10.74 12.34 -14.30
C ASP A 72 -11.84 12.71 -15.32
N GLU A 73 -11.81 13.93 -15.89
CA GLU A 73 -12.81 14.44 -16.84
C GLU A 73 -13.01 13.53 -18.06
N SER A 74 -11.96 12.82 -18.48
CA SER A 74 -12.03 11.86 -19.60
C SER A 74 -12.87 10.62 -19.30
N LEU A 75 -13.06 10.28 -18.01
CA LEU A 75 -13.90 9.17 -17.56
C LEU A 75 -15.33 9.60 -17.23
N ALA A 76 -15.54 10.91 -17.03
CA ALA A 76 -16.80 11.49 -16.58
C ALA A 76 -17.74 11.94 -17.71
N ALA A 77 -17.56 11.45 -18.94
CA ALA A 77 -18.37 11.83 -20.09
C ALA A 77 -19.85 11.38 -20.01
N ASP A 78 -20.23 10.65 -18.97
CA ASP A 78 -21.59 10.21 -18.71
C ASP A 78 -22.13 10.90 -17.45
N ASP A 79 -23.38 11.38 -17.49
CA ASP A 79 -24.05 12.12 -16.40
C ASP A 79 -24.16 11.30 -15.10
N THR A 80 -23.86 10.01 -15.15
CA THR A 80 -23.71 9.09 -14.01
C THR A 80 -22.46 9.36 -13.16
N ALA A 81 -21.49 10.14 -13.65
CA ALA A 81 -20.21 10.40 -12.98
C ALA A 81 -20.32 11.17 -11.65
N ASN A 82 -21.48 11.75 -11.36
CA ASN A 82 -21.75 12.46 -10.11
C ASN A 82 -22.26 11.56 -8.97
N ASP A 83 -22.53 10.27 -9.23
CA ASP A 83 -22.90 9.36 -8.15
C ASP A 83 -21.64 8.95 -7.37
N LEU A 84 -21.47 9.52 -6.18
CA LEU A 84 -20.35 9.21 -5.31
C LEU A 84 -20.52 7.79 -4.76
N VAL A 85 -19.48 6.97 -4.91
CA VAL A 85 -19.45 5.62 -4.32
C VAL A 85 -19.71 5.73 -2.82
N GLY A 86 -20.69 4.96 -2.32
CA GLY A 86 -21.07 4.99 -0.91
C GLY A 86 -19.99 4.40 0.00
N ILE A 87 -19.97 4.81 1.26
CA ILE A 87 -19.08 4.25 2.31
C ILE A 87 -19.27 2.73 2.43
N ASN A 88 -20.52 2.28 2.55
CA ASN A 88 -20.85 0.85 2.69
C ASN A 88 -20.44 0.03 1.47
N GLU A 89 -20.65 0.58 0.27
CA GLU A 89 -20.22 -0.05 -0.98
C GLU A 89 -18.70 -0.21 -1.02
N THR A 90 -17.96 0.83 -0.62
CA THR A 90 -16.50 0.82 -0.58
C THR A 90 -15.95 -0.20 0.42
N VAL A 91 -16.52 -0.28 1.62
CA VAL A 91 -16.14 -1.29 2.62
C VAL A 91 -16.43 -2.72 2.12
N ASN A 92 -17.56 -2.92 1.43
CA ASN A 92 -17.91 -4.20 0.82
C ASN A 92 -17.00 -4.56 -0.36
N PHE A 93 -16.55 -3.57 -1.12
CA PHE A 93 -15.53 -3.74 -2.16
C PHE A 93 -14.25 -4.32 -1.55
N VAL A 94 -13.72 -3.76 -0.45
CA VAL A 94 -12.52 -4.32 0.20
C VAL A 94 -12.72 -5.78 0.59
N LYS A 95 -13.87 -6.12 1.21
CA LYS A 95 -14.17 -7.51 1.60
C LYS A 95 -14.19 -8.45 0.39
N THR A 96 -14.86 -8.02 -0.68
CA THR A 96 -15.01 -8.81 -1.90
C THR A 96 -13.66 -8.98 -2.58
N PHE A 97 -12.88 -7.91 -2.66
CA PHE A 97 -11.55 -7.90 -3.25
C PHE A 97 -10.60 -8.85 -2.51
N VAL A 98 -10.51 -8.76 -1.19
CA VAL A 98 -9.66 -9.65 -0.39
C VAL A 98 -10.11 -11.11 -0.52
N ASN A 99 -11.41 -11.38 -0.54
CA ASN A 99 -11.92 -12.74 -0.73
C ASN A 99 -11.60 -13.32 -2.11
N GLY A 100 -11.66 -12.50 -3.16
CA GLY A 100 -11.34 -12.92 -4.52
C GLY A 100 -9.85 -13.08 -4.77
N PHE A 101 -9.02 -12.15 -4.31
CA PHE A 101 -7.65 -12.00 -4.79
C PHE A 101 -6.56 -12.37 -3.77
N LEU A 102 -6.84 -12.41 -2.47
CA LEU A 102 -5.83 -12.81 -1.49
C LEU A 102 -5.62 -14.33 -1.55
N THR A 103 -4.44 -14.78 -1.99
CA THR A 103 -4.15 -16.20 -2.17
C THR A 103 -3.82 -16.92 -0.86
N CYS A 104 -3.28 -16.21 0.14
CA CYS A 104 -2.99 -16.77 1.46
C CYS A 104 -4.27 -17.07 2.24
N TYR A 105 -4.65 -18.35 2.34
CA TYR A 105 -5.87 -18.78 3.03
C TYR A 105 -5.92 -18.38 4.51
N PRO A 106 -4.87 -18.62 5.34
CA PRO A 106 -4.88 -18.15 6.74
C PRO A 106 -5.00 -16.63 6.86
N CYS A 107 -4.37 -15.88 5.95
CA CYS A 107 -4.45 -14.43 5.93
C CYS A 107 -5.88 -13.95 5.63
N LYS A 108 -6.53 -14.57 4.63
CA LYS A 108 -7.93 -14.31 4.28
C LYS A 108 -8.88 -14.65 5.42
N MET A 109 -8.67 -15.77 6.10
CA MET A 109 -9.45 -16.13 7.29
C MET A 109 -9.33 -15.08 8.40
N ASN A 110 -8.10 -14.65 8.72
CA ASN A 110 -7.88 -13.61 9.73
C ASN A 110 -8.52 -12.28 9.32
N PHE A 111 -8.37 -11.86 8.07
CA PHE A 111 -9.06 -10.67 7.55
C PHE A 111 -10.58 -10.78 7.70
N ASN A 112 -11.18 -11.90 7.30
CA ASN A 112 -12.63 -12.09 7.39
C ASN A 112 -13.14 -12.12 8.82
N LYS A 113 -12.37 -12.73 9.74
CA LYS A 113 -12.66 -12.70 11.17
C LYS A 113 -12.68 -11.26 11.68
N ASP A 114 -11.59 -10.52 11.46
CA ASP A 114 -11.43 -9.14 11.89
C ASP A 114 -12.53 -8.24 11.27
N PHE A 115 -12.82 -8.44 9.98
CA PHE A 115 -13.90 -7.74 9.28
C PHE A 115 -15.27 -8.01 9.91
N ASN A 116 -15.64 -9.27 10.10
CA ASN A 116 -16.98 -9.62 10.61
C ASN A 116 -17.18 -9.17 12.07
N ASN A 117 -16.10 -9.15 12.87
CA ASN A 117 -16.12 -8.71 14.26
C ASN A 117 -16.09 -7.19 14.45
N CYS A 118 -16.18 -6.41 13.37
CA CYS A 118 -16.07 -4.95 13.44
C CYS A 118 -14.72 -4.44 13.98
N GLU A 119 -13.63 -5.22 13.87
CA GLU A 119 -12.33 -4.84 14.41
C GLU A 119 -11.80 -3.55 13.76
N TYR A 120 -10.93 -2.88 14.52
CA TYR A 120 -10.21 -1.68 14.08
C TYR A 120 -11.12 -0.53 13.63
N GLY A 121 -12.35 -0.48 14.16
CA GLY A 121 -13.29 0.62 13.93
C GLY A 121 -14.17 0.48 12.70
N ARG A 122 -14.21 -0.68 12.01
CA ARG A 122 -14.99 -0.84 10.76
C ARG A 122 -16.46 -0.41 10.91
N CYS A 123 -17.11 -0.76 12.01
CA CYS A 123 -18.53 -0.46 12.23
C CYS A 123 -18.77 0.96 12.78
N LYS A 124 -17.71 1.73 12.98
CA LYS A 124 -17.75 3.13 13.44
C LYS A 124 -17.32 4.10 12.32
N ILE A 125 -17.22 3.64 11.07
CA ILE A 125 -16.93 4.51 9.91
C ILE A 125 -18.18 5.36 9.67
N LEU A 126 -18.10 6.65 10.00
CA LEU A 126 -19.22 7.57 9.87
C LEU A 126 -19.06 8.50 8.65
N ASP A 127 -17.83 8.74 8.22
CA ASP A 127 -17.51 9.62 7.11
C ASP A 127 -16.52 9.00 6.11
N TYR A 128 -16.24 9.73 5.05
CA TYR A 128 -15.31 9.33 4.00
C TYR A 128 -13.85 9.31 4.46
N ARG A 129 -13.47 10.12 5.47
CA ARG A 129 -12.11 10.17 6.03
C ARG A 129 -11.77 8.88 6.77
N ASP A 130 -12.77 8.29 7.43
CA ASP A 130 -12.62 7.06 8.18
C ASP A 130 -12.32 5.83 7.30
N LEU A 131 -12.67 5.84 6.00
CA LEU A 131 -12.44 4.73 5.08
C LEU A 131 -10.93 4.34 5.00
N PRO A 132 -10.04 5.23 4.52
CA PRO A 132 -8.61 4.93 4.45
C PRO A 132 -8.00 4.70 5.83
N LEU A 133 -8.46 5.42 6.87
CA LEU A 133 -7.96 5.25 8.23
C LEU A 133 -8.32 3.88 8.82
N TRP A 134 -9.52 3.35 8.57
CA TRP A 134 -9.88 1.98 8.97
C TRP A 134 -8.96 0.95 8.32
N LEU A 135 -8.76 1.04 7.00
CA LEU A 135 -7.89 0.11 6.29
C LEU A 135 -6.43 0.23 6.78
N TRP A 136 -5.98 1.45 7.07
CA TRP A 136 -4.67 1.74 7.63
C TRP A 136 -4.48 1.09 9.01
N ARG A 137 -5.45 1.21 9.93
CA ARG A 137 -5.44 0.54 11.24
C ARG A 137 -5.35 -0.98 11.08
N MET A 138 -6.19 -1.55 10.21
CA MET A 138 -6.19 -2.99 9.94
C MET A 138 -4.83 -3.45 9.37
N HIS A 139 -4.25 -2.70 8.43
CA HIS A 139 -2.94 -3.01 7.86
C HIS A 139 -1.84 -2.96 8.93
N ASN A 140 -1.82 -1.91 9.76
CA ASN A 140 -0.86 -1.78 10.86
C ASN A 140 -1.02 -2.87 11.93
N ALA A 141 -2.24 -3.31 12.24
CA ALA A 141 -2.46 -4.44 13.13
C ALA A 141 -1.90 -5.75 12.56
N VAL A 142 -2.02 -5.97 11.24
CA VAL A 142 -1.37 -7.10 10.55
C VAL A 142 0.15 -6.97 10.62
N SER A 143 0.71 -5.80 10.32
CA SER A 143 2.16 -5.54 10.39
C SER A 143 2.72 -5.82 11.77
N LEU A 144 2.03 -5.39 12.83
CA LEU A 144 2.43 -5.66 14.21
C LEU A 144 2.35 -7.16 14.55
N ARG A 145 1.27 -7.86 14.18
CA ARG A 145 1.16 -9.32 14.40
C ARG A 145 2.30 -10.09 13.72
N VAL A 146 2.65 -9.70 12.49
CA VAL A 146 3.77 -10.30 11.74
C VAL A 146 5.10 -9.96 12.41
N ALA A 147 5.32 -8.69 12.79
CA ALA A 147 6.52 -8.26 13.50
C ALA A 147 6.74 -9.04 14.81
N MET A 148 5.69 -9.20 15.63
CA MET A 148 5.74 -9.98 16.86
C MET A 148 6.08 -11.45 16.61
N ARG A 149 5.46 -12.08 15.60
CA ARG A 149 5.76 -13.48 15.23
C ARG A 149 7.22 -13.70 14.81
N HIS A 150 7.84 -12.69 14.21
CA HIS A 150 9.22 -12.75 13.75
C HIS A 150 10.21 -12.09 14.72
N HIS A 151 9.80 -11.80 15.96
CA HIS A 151 10.63 -11.15 16.98
C HIS A 151 11.33 -9.88 16.48
N ALA A 152 10.65 -9.10 15.63
CA ALA A 152 11.20 -7.86 15.11
C ALA A 152 11.38 -6.86 16.27
N LEU A 153 12.59 -6.31 16.39
CA LEU A 153 12.94 -5.35 17.43
C LEU A 153 12.42 -3.93 17.15
N VAL A 154 11.98 -3.67 15.91
CA VAL A 154 11.60 -2.35 15.43
C VAL A 154 10.11 -2.35 15.10
N ASP A 155 9.45 -1.25 15.47
CA ASP A 155 8.06 -0.98 15.09
C ASP A 155 7.94 -0.88 13.57
N ARG A 156 7.04 -1.70 12.99
CA ARG A 156 6.79 -1.77 11.54
C ARG A 156 5.49 -1.10 11.11
N ARG A 157 4.91 -0.26 11.97
CA ARG A 157 3.74 0.53 11.58
C ARG A 157 4.12 1.59 10.55
N TRP A 158 3.24 1.76 9.57
CA TRP A 158 3.37 2.77 8.53
C TRP A 158 2.45 3.96 8.85
N PRO A 159 2.78 5.22 8.47
CA PRO A 159 4.06 5.63 7.88
C PRO A 159 5.21 5.50 8.88
N MET A 160 6.41 5.20 8.39
CA MET A 160 7.59 5.23 9.25
C MET A 160 7.86 6.67 9.70
N TYR A 161 8.54 6.84 10.84
CA TYR A 161 8.88 8.18 11.33
C TYR A 161 9.67 8.98 10.29
N GLU A 162 10.55 8.32 9.54
CA GLU A 162 11.35 8.92 8.47
C GLU A 162 10.50 9.41 7.29
N ASP A 163 9.38 8.74 6.99
CA ASP A 163 8.47 9.11 5.89
C ASP A 163 7.56 10.27 6.27
N CYS A 164 7.12 10.31 7.53
CA CYS A 164 6.23 11.34 8.03
C CYS A 164 6.47 11.65 9.53
N PRO A 165 7.49 12.46 9.87
CA PRO A 165 7.77 12.80 11.27
C PRO A 165 6.59 13.48 11.96
N THR A 166 5.82 14.29 11.22
CA THR A 166 4.65 15.01 11.74
C THR A 166 3.47 14.08 12.01
N CYS A 167 3.39 12.92 11.37
CA CYS A 167 2.35 11.92 11.63
C CYS A 167 2.51 11.28 13.01
N TRP A 168 3.71 11.28 13.58
CA TRP A 168 4.01 10.69 14.87
C TRP A 168 3.92 11.71 16.00
N ARG A 169 3.43 11.25 17.15
CA ARG A 169 3.50 11.97 18.40
C ARG A 169 4.93 11.92 18.94
N THR A 170 5.58 13.07 19.07
CA THR A 170 7.00 13.17 19.44
C THR A 170 7.30 12.50 20.78
N GLU A 171 6.36 12.55 21.73
CA GLU A 171 6.46 11.92 23.05
C GLU A 171 6.57 10.39 23.00
N VAL A 172 6.08 9.76 21.92
CA VAL A 172 6.15 8.31 21.74
C VAL A 172 7.47 7.89 21.09
N VAL A 173 7.96 8.65 20.12
CA VAL A 173 9.18 8.33 19.36
C VAL A 173 10.44 8.58 20.18
N MET A 174 10.49 9.68 20.93
CA MET A 174 11.70 10.11 21.66
C MET A 174 11.93 9.39 23.00
N GLY A 175 11.42 8.16 23.14
CA GLY A 175 11.75 7.30 24.29
C GLY A 175 11.07 7.68 25.60
N GLY A 176 9.85 8.24 25.56
CA GLY A 176 9.01 8.29 26.75
C GLY A 176 8.82 6.87 27.32
N ARG A 177 8.67 6.73 28.65
CA ARG A 177 8.52 5.44 29.40
C ARG A 177 7.47 4.46 28.84
N GLN A 178 6.67 4.87 27.87
CA GLN A 178 5.59 4.10 27.26
C GLN A 178 5.99 3.32 26.00
N SER A 179 7.12 3.61 25.34
CA SER A 179 7.45 2.98 24.05
C SER A 179 7.79 1.48 24.18
N SER A 180 8.51 1.08 25.23
CA SER A 180 8.99 -0.30 25.40
C SER A 180 7.93 -1.29 25.89
N ARG A 181 6.92 -0.84 26.63
CA ARG A 181 5.88 -1.73 27.19
C ARG A 181 4.81 -2.14 26.17
N ARG A 182 4.63 -1.40 25.08
CA ARG A 182 3.52 -1.61 24.14
C ARG A 182 3.67 -2.86 23.25
N LEU A 183 4.89 -3.32 23.00
CA LEU A 183 5.13 -4.54 22.20
C LEU A 183 5.12 -5.83 23.05
N GLN A 184 5.16 -5.72 24.38
CA GLN A 184 5.19 -6.86 25.29
C GLN A 184 3.79 -7.27 25.79
N GLY A 185 2.74 -6.55 25.36
CA GLY A 185 1.38 -6.72 25.84
C GLY A 185 0.52 -7.66 25.00
N HIS A 186 0.36 -8.88 25.52
CA HIS A 186 -0.82 -9.76 25.49
C HIS A 186 -1.39 -10.26 24.15
N GLY A 187 -1.72 -11.56 24.12
CA GLY A 187 -2.35 -12.26 22.98
C GLY A 187 -3.79 -11.83 22.64
N HIS A 188 -4.18 -10.61 23.01
CA HIS A 188 -5.46 -10.00 22.66
C HIS A 188 -5.34 -9.20 21.35
N ALA A 189 -6.48 -8.96 20.69
CA ALA A 189 -6.53 -8.11 19.51
C ALA A 189 -6.16 -6.67 19.90
N LEU A 190 -5.34 -6.00 19.08
CA LEU A 190 -4.95 -4.60 19.28
C LEU A 190 -6.20 -3.71 19.15
N SER A 191 -6.44 -2.86 20.14
CA SER A 191 -7.51 -1.88 20.09
C SER A 191 -7.23 -0.75 19.09
N VAL A 192 -8.28 -0.02 18.70
CA VAL A 192 -8.14 1.19 17.84
C VAL A 192 -7.29 2.23 18.55
N GLU A 193 -7.51 2.39 19.85
CA GLU A 193 -6.83 3.36 20.69
C GLU A 193 -5.33 3.06 20.77
N GLU A 194 -4.93 1.79 20.86
CA GLU A 194 -3.52 1.38 20.85
C GLU A 194 -2.84 1.59 19.48
N LEU A 195 -3.58 1.37 18.40
CA LEU A 195 -3.10 1.59 17.03
C LEU A 195 -2.92 3.08 16.74
N ASP A 196 -3.86 3.92 17.19
CA ASP A 196 -3.89 5.35 16.94
C ASP A 196 -2.99 6.13 17.92
N ALA A 197 -2.72 5.59 19.13
CA ALA A 197 -1.98 6.28 20.18
C ALA A 197 -0.60 6.87 19.78
N PRO A 198 0.21 6.26 18.90
CA PRO A 198 1.46 6.86 18.43
C PRO A 198 1.29 7.99 17.41
N PHE A 199 0.10 8.16 16.85
CA PHE A 199 -0.11 8.97 15.66
C PHE A 199 -1.02 10.17 15.88
N HIS A 200 -0.81 11.19 15.05
CA HIS A 200 -1.78 12.21 14.71
C HIS A 200 -2.56 11.70 13.48
N THR A 201 -3.71 11.05 13.70
CA THR A 201 -4.50 10.40 12.65
C THR A 201 -4.88 11.34 11.51
N ASP A 202 -5.11 12.61 11.82
CA ASP A 202 -5.42 13.62 10.80
C ASP A 202 -4.26 13.82 9.82
N ARG A 203 -3.03 13.85 10.32
CA ARG A 203 -1.81 13.96 9.50
C ARG A 203 -1.52 12.67 8.76
N VAL A 204 -1.82 11.50 9.35
CA VAL A 204 -1.74 10.21 8.64
C VAL A 204 -2.67 10.20 7.44
N PHE A 205 -3.92 10.65 7.61
CA PHE A 205 -4.87 10.76 6.50
C PHE A 205 -4.32 11.64 5.37
N TRP A 206 -3.84 12.85 5.69
CA TRP A 206 -3.27 13.74 4.67
C TRP A 206 -2.00 13.20 4.04
N HIS A 207 -1.18 12.48 4.80
CA HIS A 207 -0.03 11.75 4.26
C HIS A 207 -0.48 10.67 3.27
N MET A 208 -1.55 9.92 3.55
CA MET A 208 -2.10 8.94 2.60
C MET A 208 -2.59 9.61 1.31
N VAL A 209 -3.34 10.71 1.41
CA VAL A 209 -3.79 11.49 0.24
C VAL A 209 -2.60 11.91 -0.60
N ARG A 210 -1.56 12.46 0.02
CA ARG A 210 -0.34 12.85 -0.67
C ARG A 210 0.37 11.68 -1.33
N THR A 211 0.55 10.57 -0.62
CA THR A 211 1.34 9.43 -1.06
C THR A 211 0.64 8.64 -2.17
N TYR A 212 -0.66 8.41 -2.06
CA TYR A 212 -1.38 7.51 -2.97
C TYR A 212 -2.06 8.21 -4.14
N ILE A 213 -2.56 9.44 -3.95
CA ILE A 213 -3.34 10.16 -4.97
C ILE A 213 -2.59 11.40 -5.46
N GLY A 214 -1.80 12.02 -4.59
CA GLY A 214 -1.19 13.32 -4.82
C GLY A 214 -2.17 14.44 -4.48
N VAL A 215 -1.73 15.36 -3.61
CA VAL A 215 -2.51 16.51 -3.14
C VAL A 215 -3.01 17.36 -4.32
N GLN A 216 -2.20 17.49 -5.36
CA GLN A 216 -2.50 18.21 -6.60
C GLN A 216 -3.66 17.65 -7.42
N ARG A 217 -4.05 16.39 -7.19
CA ARG A 217 -5.19 15.76 -7.87
C ARG A 217 -6.50 15.96 -7.13
N VAL A 218 -6.47 16.43 -5.89
CA VAL A 218 -7.68 16.71 -5.12
C VAL A 218 -8.07 18.17 -5.33
N SER A 219 -9.31 18.40 -5.74
CA SER A 219 -9.89 19.71 -5.97
C SER A 219 -10.57 20.23 -4.69
N PHE A 220 -9.81 20.40 -3.60
CA PHE A 220 -10.36 21.03 -2.39
C PHE A 220 -10.40 22.56 -2.58
N GLU A 221 -11.50 23.18 -2.16
CA GLU A 221 -11.45 24.60 -1.82
C GLU A 221 -10.81 24.67 -0.43
N LEU A 222 -9.84 25.57 -0.22
CA LEU A 222 -9.19 25.70 1.09
C LEU A 222 -10.22 25.86 2.21
N SER A 223 -11.38 26.46 1.92
CA SER A 223 -12.51 26.60 2.85
C SER A 223 -13.07 25.28 3.41
N ASP A 224 -12.86 24.16 2.73
CA ASP A 224 -13.34 22.84 3.16
C ASP A 224 -12.45 22.20 4.23
N LEU A 225 -11.27 22.79 4.46
CA LEU A 225 -10.27 22.35 5.42
C LEU A 225 -10.34 23.19 6.70
N THR A 226 -9.98 22.58 7.83
CA THR A 226 -9.71 23.37 9.05
C THR A 226 -8.56 24.33 8.80
N LYS A 227 -8.46 25.42 9.57
CA LYS A 227 -7.41 26.43 9.36
C LYS A 227 -6.01 25.81 9.45
N GLU A 228 -5.82 24.90 10.39
CA GLU A 228 -4.58 24.15 10.59
C GLU A 228 -4.26 23.27 9.37
N GLU A 229 -5.26 22.58 8.82
CA GLU A 229 -5.11 21.78 7.59
C GLU A 229 -4.83 22.66 6.36
N GLN A 230 -5.47 23.83 6.25
CA GLN A 230 -5.20 24.80 5.19
C GLN A 230 -3.74 25.24 5.20
N GLU A 231 -3.22 25.60 6.38
CA GLU A 231 -1.82 26.04 6.53
C GLU A 231 -0.86 24.90 6.14
N GLU A 232 -1.15 23.65 6.50
CA GLU A 232 -0.34 22.49 6.14
C GLU A 232 -0.38 22.19 4.64
N VAL A 233 -1.56 22.15 4.04
CA VAL A 233 -1.74 21.91 2.60
C VAL A 233 -1.08 23.02 1.78
N GLN A 234 -1.24 24.28 2.17
CA GLN A 234 -0.61 25.41 1.50
C GLN A 234 0.92 25.32 1.58
N ALA A 235 1.48 24.95 2.74
CA ALA A 235 2.92 24.77 2.90
C ALA A 235 3.47 23.65 2.01
N VAL A 236 2.71 22.56 1.81
CA VAL A 236 3.07 21.48 0.89
C VAL A 236 3.06 21.94 -0.56
N LEU A 237 1.99 22.64 -0.99
CA LEU A 237 1.85 23.15 -2.35
C LEU A 237 2.99 24.12 -2.72
N GLU A 238 3.35 25.03 -1.82
CA GLU A 238 4.47 25.95 -2.03
C GLU A 238 5.82 25.22 -2.11
N ARG A 239 6.04 24.18 -1.28
CA ARG A 239 7.25 23.35 -1.34
C ARG A 239 7.37 22.63 -2.67
N GLU A 240 6.30 22.00 -3.15
CA GLU A 240 6.31 21.27 -4.43
C GLU A 240 6.50 22.21 -5.61
N LYS A 241 5.84 23.36 -5.60
CA LYS A 241 6.06 24.42 -6.59
C LYS A 241 7.52 24.89 -6.63
N ALA A 242 8.17 25.00 -5.47
CA ALA A 242 9.58 25.35 -5.40
C ALA A 242 10.48 24.26 -6.02
N ILE A 243 10.19 22.96 -5.77
CA ILE A 243 10.92 21.83 -6.36
C ILE A 243 10.79 21.83 -7.90
N VAL A 244 9.57 21.99 -8.42
CA VAL A 244 9.32 22.04 -9.87
C VAL A 244 10.01 23.23 -10.51
N THR A 245 9.94 24.40 -9.87
CA THR A 245 10.63 25.62 -10.36
C THR A 245 12.16 25.43 -10.38
N ALA A 246 12.72 24.80 -9.36
CA ALA A 246 14.15 24.50 -9.29
C ALA A 246 14.59 23.48 -10.36
N ALA A 247 13.79 22.45 -10.61
CA ALA A 247 14.05 21.46 -11.66
C ALA A 247 13.99 22.07 -13.07
N HIS A 248 13.04 22.97 -13.33
CA HIS A 248 12.98 23.69 -14.61
C HIS A 248 14.16 24.66 -14.77
N GLY A 249 14.60 25.31 -13.68
CA GLY A 249 15.77 26.18 -13.68
C GLY A 249 17.08 25.46 -13.98
N SER A 250 17.25 24.21 -13.53
CA SER A 250 18.47 23.43 -13.80
C SER A 250 18.54 22.97 -15.26
N LEU A 251 17.42 22.63 -15.89
CA LEU A 251 17.35 22.29 -17.32
C LEU A 251 17.71 23.46 -18.23
N ALA A 252 17.30 24.69 -17.87
CA ALA A 252 17.65 25.89 -18.63
C ALA A 252 19.14 26.25 -18.57
N ARG A 253 19.89 25.72 -17.59
CA ARG A 253 21.32 26.02 -17.38
C ARG A 253 22.26 25.00 -17.97
N ARG A 254 21.78 23.96 -18.67
CA ARG A 254 22.65 23.04 -19.39
C ARG A 254 23.36 23.83 -20.49
N PRO A 255 24.69 24.03 -20.40
CA PRO A 255 25.43 24.78 -21.41
C PRO A 255 25.18 24.08 -22.74
N ALA A 256 24.84 24.85 -23.77
CA ALA A 256 24.66 24.34 -25.12
C ALA A 256 25.90 23.52 -25.47
N HIS A 257 25.78 22.19 -25.45
CA HIS A 257 26.85 21.33 -25.91
C HIS A 257 27.14 21.76 -27.34
N ALA A 258 28.41 22.11 -27.58
CA ALA A 258 28.90 22.50 -28.88
C ALA A 258 28.40 21.49 -29.93
N PRO A 259 27.95 21.96 -31.10
CA PRO A 259 27.37 21.10 -32.11
C PRO A 259 28.40 20.04 -32.51
N VAL A 260 28.21 18.81 -32.03
CA VAL A 260 28.88 17.64 -32.58
C VAL A 260 28.29 17.48 -33.97
N GLY A 261 29.13 17.61 -35.00
CA GLY A 261 28.77 17.49 -36.41
C GLY A 261 28.24 16.10 -36.72
N GLY A 262 26.97 15.86 -36.44
CA GLY A 262 26.20 14.70 -36.85
C GLY A 262 25.52 15.01 -38.17
N GLU A 263 25.99 14.33 -39.20
CA GLU A 263 25.49 14.34 -40.57
C GLU A 263 23.97 14.10 -40.61
N LYS A 264 23.22 15.08 -41.13
CA LYS A 264 21.77 15.01 -41.28
C LYS A 264 21.42 14.03 -42.40
N HIS A 265 21.12 12.78 -42.05
CA HIS A 265 20.32 11.91 -42.94
C HIS A 265 18.86 12.39 -42.91
N ILE A 266 18.49 13.14 -43.94
CA ILE A 266 17.10 13.47 -44.27
C ILE A 266 16.46 12.19 -44.79
N VAL A 267 15.69 11.50 -43.95
CA VAL A 267 14.78 10.44 -44.40
C VAL A 267 13.46 11.13 -44.75
N GLU A 268 13.31 11.40 -46.03
CA GLU A 268 12.09 11.90 -46.66
C GLU A 268 11.04 10.77 -46.59
N ALA A 269 10.06 10.92 -45.70
CA ALA A 269 8.99 9.94 -45.53
C ALA A 269 8.01 10.08 -46.71
N SER A 270 8.18 9.19 -47.70
CA SER A 270 7.25 8.98 -48.80
C SER A 270 5.86 8.65 -48.28
N ALA A 271 4.86 9.46 -48.61
CA ALA A 271 3.47 9.17 -48.36
C ALA A 271 3.02 8.01 -49.26
N GLU A 272 3.05 6.78 -48.72
CA GLU A 272 2.54 5.61 -49.41
C GLU A 272 1.00 5.67 -49.48
N THR A 273 0.50 5.69 -50.71
CA THR A 273 -0.91 5.57 -51.07
C THR A 273 -1.44 4.21 -50.65
N VAL A 274 -2.28 4.18 -49.62
CA VAL A 274 -2.94 2.96 -49.13
C VAL A 274 -3.82 2.36 -50.24
N PRO A 275 -3.61 1.10 -50.63
CA PRO A 275 -4.38 0.46 -51.70
C PRO A 275 -5.88 0.34 -51.37
N SER A 276 -6.74 0.62 -52.35
CA SER A 276 -8.21 0.67 -52.19
C SER A 276 -8.88 -0.64 -51.76
N TRP A 277 -8.19 -1.77 -51.80
CA TRP A 277 -8.67 -3.08 -51.36
C TRP A 277 -8.58 -3.32 -49.84
N VAL A 278 -7.99 -2.39 -49.07
CA VAL A 278 -7.86 -2.51 -47.60
C VAL A 278 -9.19 -2.26 -46.86
N LEU A 279 -10.11 -1.49 -47.45
CA LEU A 279 -11.43 -1.18 -46.90
C LEU A 279 -12.37 -2.41 -46.72
N PRO A 280 -12.53 -3.32 -47.68
CA PRO A 280 -13.33 -4.52 -47.48
C PRO A 280 -12.70 -5.49 -46.47
N LEU A 281 -11.36 -5.56 -46.38
CA LEU A 281 -10.66 -6.42 -45.41
C LEU A 281 -10.91 -5.95 -43.97
N ARG A 282 -10.91 -4.63 -43.73
CA ARG A 282 -11.17 -4.07 -42.39
C ARG A 282 -12.58 -4.38 -41.90
N LYS A 283 -13.59 -4.35 -42.78
CA LYS A 283 -14.96 -4.74 -42.44
C LYS A 283 -15.09 -6.24 -42.15
N LEU A 284 -14.39 -7.08 -42.90
CA LEU A 284 -14.34 -8.53 -42.65
C LEU A 284 -13.69 -8.85 -41.29
N MET A 285 -12.59 -8.19 -40.94
CA MET A 285 -11.90 -8.39 -39.66
C MET A 285 -12.75 -7.96 -38.46
N ILE A 286 -13.50 -6.86 -38.57
CA ILE A 286 -14.44 -6.42 -37.53
C ILE A 286 -15.58 -7.43 -37.35
N ALA A 287 -16.12 -7.97 -38.44
CA ALA A 287 -17.17 -8.98 -38.38
C ALA A 287 -16.68 -10.29 -37.75
N LEU A 288 -15.46 -10.74 -38.09
CA LEU A 288 -14.84 -11.92 -37.48
C LEU A 288 -14.59 -11.72 -35.98
N ALA A 289 -14.10 -10.55 -35.56
CA ALA A 289 -13.87 -10.23 -34.15
C ALA A 289 -15.16 -10.20 -33.31
N ALA A 290 -16.26 -9.70 -33.89
CA ALA A 290 -17.57 -9.72 -33.24
C ALA A 290 -18.11 -11.16 -33.10
N LEU A 291 -17.92 -11.99 -34.13
CA LEU A 291 -18.38 -13.37 -34.13
C LEU A 291 -17.60 -14.26 -33.15
N THR A 292 -16.27 -14.09 -33.07
CA THR A 292 -15.45 -14.81 -32.09
C THR A 292 -15.79 -14.39 -30.66
N SER A 293 -16.02 -13.08 -30.41
CA SER A 293 -16.46 -12.59 -29.10
C SER A 293 -17.82 -13.17 -28.69
N GLY A 294 -18.77 -13.28 -29.63
CA GLY A 294 -20.06 -13.91 -29.39
C GLY A 294 -19.95 -15.41 -29.04
N ILE A 295 -19.11 -16.16 -29.74
CA ILE A 295 -18.87 -17.58 -29.48
C ILE A 295 -18.21 -17.78 -28.10
N VAL A 296 -17.20 -16.99 -27.76
CA VAL A 296 -16.54 -17.06 -26.44
C VAL A 296 -17.53 -16.73 -25.32
N GLY A 297 -18.36 -15.69 -25.50
CA GLY A 297 -19.43 -15.36 -24.54
C GLY A 297 -20.43 -16.50 -24.34
N LEU A 298 -20.85 -17.17 -25.42
CA LEU A 298 -21.76 -18.31 -25.36
C LEU A 298 -21.13 -19.52 -24.65
N LEU A 299 -19.85 -19.80 -24.92
CA LEU A 299 -19.10 -20.87 -24.27
C LEU A 299 -18.90 -20.58 -22.77
N CYS A 300 -18.59 -19.34 -22.40
CA CYS A 300 -18.49 -18.93 -20.99
C CYS A 300 -19.84 -19.01 -20.28
N TYR A 301 -20.94 -18.62 -20.93
CA TYR A 301 -22.29 -18.74 -20.38
C TYR A 301 -22.64 -20.20 -20.07
N HIS A 302 -22.38 -21.11 -21.01
CA HIS A 302 -22.63 -22.55 -20.82
C HIS A 302 -21.68 -23.21 -19.80
N GLN A 303 -20.42 -22.79 -19.71
CA GLN A 303 -19.49 -23.29 -18.68
C GLN A 303 -19.87 -22.81 -17.28
N CYS A 304 -20.35 -21.58 -17.14
CA CYS A 304 -20.85 -21.04 -15.87
C CYS A 304 -22.13 -21.75 -15.40
N ASP A 305 -22.99 -22.17 -16.33
CA ASP A 305 -24.20 -22.92 -16.00
C ASP A 305 -23.87 -24.36 -15.54
N LEU A 306 -22.90 -25.02 -16.19
CA LEU A 306 -22.36 -26.32 -15.76
C LEU A 306 -21.70 -26.25 -14.37
N ALA A 307 -21.01 -25.16 -14.05
CA ALA A 307 -20.43 -24.95 -12.72
C ALA A 307 -21.50 -24.76 -11.62
N ARG A 308 -22.64 -24.13 -11.95
CA ARG A 308 -23.79 -24.02 -11.05
C ARG A 308 -24.51 -25.35 -10.85
N VAL A 309 -24.61 -26.17 -11.90
CA VAL A 309 -25.18 -27.53 -11.81
C VAL A 309 -24.26 -28.46 -11.01
N ALA A 310 -22.93 -28.34 -11.15
CA ALA A 310 -21.97 -29.10 -10.35
C ALA A 310 -21.99 -28.73 -8.85
N GLN A 311 -22.32 -27.48 -8.50
CA GLN A 311 -22.51 -27.08 -7.09
C GLN A 311 -23.79 -27.64 -6.45
N MET A 312 -24.79 -28.05 -7.24
CA MET A 312 -26.03 -28.67 -6.74
C MET A 312 -25.89 -30.17 -6.42
N PHE A 313 -24.85 -30.84 -6.92
CA PHE A 313 -24.65 -32.27 -6.72
C PHE A 313 -23.25 -32.59 -6.16
N GLY A 314 -23.10 -32.47 -4.84
CA GLY A 314 -22.25 -33.41 -4.11
C GLY A 314 -20.83 -32.96 -3.72
N THR A 315 -20.62 -33.01 -2.41
CA THR A 315 -19.38 -33.31 -1.69
C THR A 315 -18.46 -34.31 -2.40
N MET A 316 -17.18 -33.96 -2.62
CA MET A 316 -16.00 -34.73 -2.19
C MET A 316 -14.69 -34.05 -2.65
N GLU A 317 -13.74 -34.05 -1.73
CA GLU A 317 -12.28 -33.96 -1.83
C GLU A 317 -11.65 -33.70 -3.21
N ARG A 318 -10.87 -32.61 -3.28
CA ARG A 318 -9.67 -32.56 -4.12
C ARG A 318 -8.49 -32.01 -3.33
N THR A 319 -7.62 -32.94 -2.97
CA THR A 319 -6.19 -32.73 -2.70
C THR A 319 -5.53 -32.06 -3.90
N THR A 320 -4.95 -30.87 -3.70
CA THR A 320 -3.91 -30.33 -4.57
C THR A 320 -2.66 -30.05 -3.72
N ARG A 321 -1.63 -30.83 -4.02
CA ARG A 321 -0.27 -30.75 -3.50
C ARG A 321 0.33 -29.40 -3.90
N ALA A 322 0.72 -28.58 -2.93
CA ALA A 322 1.57 -27.41 -3.16
C ALA A 322 3.05 -27.83 -3.13
N PRO A 323 3.95 -27.17 -3.90
CA PRO A 323 5.37 -27.41 -3.81
C PRO A 323 5.94 -26.89 -2.48
N VAL A 324 6.84 -27.68 -1.91
CA VAL A 324 7.61 -27.38 -0.70
C VAL A 324 8.53 -26.20 -0.99
N ILE A 325 8.26 -25.04 -0.35
CA ILE A 325 9.23 -23.95 -0.26
C ILE A 325 10.10 -24.25 0.96
N ARG A 326 11.41 -24.39 0.71
CA ARG A 326 12.43 -24.63 1.75
C ARG A 326 12.58 -23.41 2.65
N ASN A 327 12.81 -23.71 3.92
CA ASN A 327 13.05 -22.79 5.03
C ASN A 327 14.40 -22.06 4.84
N PRO A 328 14.51 -20.73 5.03
CA PRO A 328 15.79 -20.04 5.08
C PRO A 328 16.33 -20.11 6.51
N GLN A 329 16.92 -21.24 6.87
CA GLN A 329 17.68 -21.37 8.13
C GLN A 329 19.02 -22.11 7.98
N ASP A 330 19.45 -22.42 6.75
CA ASP A 330 20.77 -23.00 6.52
C ASP A 330 21.76 -21.90 6.13
N SER A 331 22.30 -21.20 7.14
CA SER A 331 23.64 -20.60 7.14
C SER A 331 23.86 -19.76 8.41
N ILE A 332 23.91 -20.42 9.56
CA ILE A 332 24.72 -19.92 10.68
C ILE A 332 25.93 -20.86 10.74
N PRO A 333 27.16 -20.37 10.50
CA PRO A 333 28.35 -21.18 10.70
C PRO A 333 28.53 -21.43 12.20
N ASP A 334 28.74 -22.68 12.58
CA ASP A 334 29.11 -23.09 13.94
C ASP A 334 30.37 -22.34 14.38
N GLY A 335 30.15 -21.30 15.18
CA GLY A 335 31.16 -20.61 15.97
C GLY A 335 31.15 -21.20 17.37
N GLN A 336 32.12 -22.08 17.59
CA GLN A 336 32.55 -22.66 18.84
C GLN A 336 32.63 -21.58 19.95
N GLU A 337 31.71 -21.63 20.91
CA GLU A 337 31.84 -20.91 22.19
C GLU A 337 31.98 -21.93 23.31
N ASP A 338 33.06 -21.72 24.06
CA ASP A 338 33.61 -22.60 25.06
C ASP A 338 32.69 -22.78 26.27
N GLU A 339 32.73 -23.99 26.81
CA GLU A 339 32.25 -24.33 28.13
C GLU A 339 32.89 -23.40 29.18
N ASP A 340 32.09 -22.61 29.88
CA ASP A 340 32.44 -22.22 31.24
C ASP A 340 31.17 -22.03 32.09
N SER A 341 30.90 -23.08 32.87
CA SER A 341 30.53 -23.05 34.28
C SER A 341 29.91 -21.76 34.84
N LEU A 342 28.64 -21.81 35.25
CA LEU A 342 28.15 -21.09 36.44
C LEU A 342 26.87 -21.74 36.97
N VAL A 343 27.10 -22.63 37.94
CA VAL A 343 26.44 -22.81 39.24
C VAL A 343 24.94 -22.48 39.35
N GLU A 344 24.22 -23.54 39.74
CA GLU A 344 22.92 -23.62 40.38
C GLU A 344 22.53 -22.41 41.25
N ASP A 345 21.28 -21.96 41.16
CA ASP A 345 20.44 -21.82 42.34
C ASP A 345 18.96 -21.90 41.92
N GLY A 346 18.30 -22.93 42.44
CA GLY A 346 16.89 -23.17 42.25
C GLY A 346 16.06 -22.45 43.31
N GLU A 347 15.10 -21.65 42.88
CA GLU A 347 13.95 -21.31 43.71
C GLU A 347 12.67 -21.84 43.07
N ARG A 348 12.27 -22.99 43.60
CA ARG A 348 10.96 -23.63 43.45
C ARG A 348 9.93 -22.75 44.13
N PHE A 349 9.25 -21.90 43.36
CA PHE A 349 8.03 -21.22 43.80
C PHE A 349 6.93 -22.27 44.01
N LYS A 350 6.49 -22.43 45.26
CA LYS A 350 5.30 -23.20 45.63
C LYS A 350 4.11 -22.25 45.56
N ASP A 351 3.20 -22.51 44.63
CA ASP A 351 1.87 -21.92 44.65
C ASP A 351 1.01 -22.70 45.65
N ASP A 352 0.83 -22.10 46.84
CA ASP A 352 -0.20 -22.51 47.78
C ASP A 352 -1.55 -21.98 47.28
N ALA A 353 -2.34 -22.86 46.67
CA ALA A 353 -3.75 -22.65 46.38
C ALA A 353 -4.57 -22.83 47.68
N SER A 354 -4.77 -21.75 48.42
CA SER A 354 -5.81 -21.67 49.47
C SER A 354 -7.07 -21.05 48.91
N ALA A 355 -8.15 -21.84 48.96
CA ALA A 355 -9.51 -21.44 48.71
C ALA A 355 -9.95 -20.25 49.58
N GLN A 356 -10.64 -19.28 48.98
CA GLN A 356 -11.65 -18.46 49.65
C GLN A 356 -12.82 -18.25 48.70
N ASP A 357 -13.90 -18.97 49.01
CA ASP A 357 -15.26 -18.55 48.76
C ASP A 357 -15.55 -17.24 49.52
N GLU A 358 -16.47 -16.46 48.93
CA GLU A 358 -17.46 -15.56 49.54
C GLU A 358 -17.44 -14.11 49.00
N ASP A 359 -18.36 -13.91 48.06
CA ASP A 359 -19.14 -12.69 47.84
C ASP A 359 -20.14 -12.55 49.02
N PRO A 360 -20.39 -11.36 49.61
CA PRO A 360 -21.39 -10.47 49.01
C PRO A 360 -21.15 -8.94 49.18
N ALA A 361 -21.57 -8.20 48.15
CA ALA A 361 -22.32 -6.93 48.18
C ALA A 361 -22.01 -5.86 49.28
N ALA A 362 -21.64 -4.64 48.85
CA ALA A 362 -22.32 -3.37 49.19
C ALA A 362 -21.52 -2.14 48.68
N GLU A 363 -22.30 -1.16 48.21
CA GLU A 363 -22.00 0.26 47.85
C GLU A 363 -21.32 0.59 46.51
#